data_AF-A0A955QJ96-F1
#
_entry.id   AF-A0A955QJ96-F1
#
_cell.length_a   1.000
_cell.length_b   1.000
_cell.length_c   1.000
_cell.angle_alpha   90.00
_cell.angle_beta   90.00
_cell.angle_gamma   90.00
#
_symmetry.space_group_name_H-M   'P 1'
#
loop_
_entity.id
_entity.type
_entity.pdbx_description
1 polymer ?
#
loop_
_entity_poly.entity_id
_entity_poly.type
_entity_poly.pdbx_seq_one_letter_code
_entity_poly.pdbx_strand_id
1 'polypeptide(L)' 'MAQVKNLSRPLRRKGAPPPQAKPVVNLEKHPSEAKVPLQVKIPSEIRIDFKSHALIHNMDASDLFQVVWNYYREHHG' A
#
# COMPACT_ATOMS: atom_id res chain seq x y z
N MET A 1 20.08 -9.25 -59.05
CA MET A 1 18.67 -8.76 -59.08
C MET A 1 17.82 -9.73 -58.27
N ALA A 2 17.45 -9.37 -57.04
CA ALA A 2 16.71 -10.27 -56.14
C ALA A 2 15.21 -10.24 -56.47
N GLN A 3 14.61 -11.41 -56.70
CA GLN A 3 13.21 -11.54 -57.06
C GLN A 3 12.28 -11.23 -55.87
N VAL A 4 11.49 -10.16 -56.02
CA VAL A 4 10.56 -9.65 -55.00
C VAL A 4 9.19 -10.37 -55.06
N LYS A 5 9.16 -11.68 -55.36
CA LYS A 5 7.89 -12.33 -55.71
C LYS A 5 7.10 -12.94 -54.55
N ASN A 6 7.63 -12.96 -53.32
CA ASN A 6 6.95 -13.60 -52.16
C ASN A 6 7.04 -12.78 -50.87
N LEU A 7 6.58 -11.52 -50.87
CA LEU A 7 6.30 -10.80 -49.61
C LEU A 7 4.79 -10.82 -49.37
N SER A 8 4.34 -11.69 -48.45
CA SER A 8 2.95 -11.70 -47.99
C SER A 8 2.60 -10.36 -47.36
N ARG A 9 1.45 -9.77 -47.73
CA ARG A 9 0.98 -8.51 -47.13
C ARG A 9 0.75 -8.71 -45.64
N PRO A 10 1.20 -7.78 -44.77
CA PRO A 10 0.87 -7.85 -43.36
C PRO A 10 -0.65 -7.73 -43.21
N LEU A 11 -1.25 -8.77 -42.62
CA LEU A 11 -2.67 -8.82 -42.33
C LEU A 11 -2.98 -7.67 -41.38
N ARG A 12 -3.57 -6.58 -41.89
CA ARG A 12 -4.13 -5.50 -41.06
C ARG A 12 -5.32 -6.08 -40.30
N ARG A 13 -5.03 -6.79 -39.22
CA ARG A 13 -6.00 -7.08 -38.17
C ARG A 13 -6.36 -5.73 -37.59
N LYS A 14 -7.52 -5.20 -38.00
CA LYS A 14 -8.19 -4.13 -37.23
C LYS A 14 -8.31 -4.70 -35.83
N GLY A 15 -7.45 -4.22 -34.95
CA GLY A 15 -7.23 -4.81 -33.65
C GLY A 15 -8.54 -4.81 -32.90
N ALA A 16 -8.87 -5.96 -32.29
CA ALA A 16 -9.73 -5.89 -31.12
C ALA A 16 -9.04 -4.92 -30.15
N PRO A 17 -9.77 -3.92 -29.60
CA PRO A 17 -9.20 -3.04 -28.61
C PRO A 17 -8.60 -3.87 -27.48
N PRO A 18 -7.49 -3.41 -26.86
CA PRO A 18 -6.90 -4.10 -25.72
C PRO A 18 -7.99 -4.45 -24.70
N PRO A 19 -7.96 -5.64 -24.07
CA PRO A 19 -8.92 -6.00 -23.05
C PRO A 19 -8.98 -4.89 -21.99
N GLN A 20 -10.18 -4.43 -21.65
CA GLN A 20 -10.34 -3.39 -20.64
C GLN A 20 -9.66 -3.85 -19.35
N ALA A 21 -8.80 -2.99 -18.79
CA ALA A 21 -8.16 -3.27 -17.51
C ALA A 21 -9.25 -3.55 -16.48
N LYS A 22 -9.09 -4.64 -15.71
CA LYS A 22 -10.03 -4.99 -14.64
C LYS A 22 -10.20 -3.76 -13.74
N PRO A 23 -11.44 -3.41 -13.33
CA PRO A 23 -11.65 -2.29 -12.44
C PRO A 23 -10.80 -2.51 -11.19
N VAL A 24 -9.96 -1.53 -10.86
CA VAL A 24 -9.18 -1.56 -9.63
C VAL A 24 -10.21 -1.48 -8.50
N VAL A 25 -10.28 -2.55 -7.72
CA VAL A 25 -11.23 -2.75 -6.64
C VAL A 25 -10.81 -1.88 -5.45
N ASN A 26 -10.92 -0.56 -5.61
CA ASN A 26 -10.60 0.43 -4.57
C ASN A 26 -11.82 0.76 -3.67
N LEU A 27 -12.99 0.18 -3.97
CA LEU A 27 -14.23 0.40 -3.22
C LEU A 27 -14.62 -0.77 -2.31
N GLU A 28 -13.85 -1.86 -2.29
CA GLU A 28 -14.11 -2.91 -1.30
C GLU A 28 -13.69 -2.42 0.08
N LYS A 29 -14.66 -2.41 1.00
CA LYS A 29 -14.41 -2.15 2.42
C LYS A 29 -13.44 -3.24 2.89
N HIS A 30 -12.21 -2.86 3.17
CA HIS A 30 -11.26 -3.77 3.78
C HIS A 30 -11.90 -4.37 5.04
N PRO A 31 -11.73 -5.68 5.28
CA PRO A 31 -12.28 -6.32 6.47
C PRO A 31 -11.86 -5.51 7.70
N SER A 32 -12.76 -5.35 8.69
CA SER A 32 -12.54 -4.48 9.87
C SER A 32 -11.29 -4.79 10.69
N GLU A 33 -10.60 -5.89 10.40
CA GLU A 33 -9.31 -6.30 10.96
C GLU A 33 -8.10 -5.71 10.20
N ALA A 34 -8.33 -4.98 9.11
CA ALA A 34 -7.27 -4.37 8.33
C ALA A 34 -6.64 -3.20 9.11
N LYS A 35 -5.35 -3.31 9.42
CA LYS A 35 -4.55 -2.22 9.97
C LYS A 35 -4.61 -1.03 9.01
N VAL A 36 -5.28 0.05 9.42
CA VAL A 36 -5.36 1.29 8.65
C VAL A 36 -4.16 2.18 8.99
N PRO A 37 -3.41 2.70 8.01
CA PRO A 37 -2.31 3.62 8.29
C PRO A 37 -2.85 4.93 8.86
N LEU A 38 -2.40 5.29 10.07
CA LEU A 38 -2.69 6.58 10.70
C LEU A 38 -1.44 7.47 10.62
N GLN A 39 -1.55 8.64 9.98
CA GLN A 39 -0.49 9.64 9.97
C GLN A 39 -0.73 10.67 11.07
N VAL A 40 0.12 10.66 12.09
CA VAL A 40 0.11 11.65 13.18
C VAL A 40 1.22 12.67 12.98
N LYS A 41 0.90 13.94 13.24
CA LYS A 41 1.90 15.01 13.32
C LYS A 41 2.35 15.13 14.77
N ILE A 42 3.59 14.75 15.02
CA ILE A 42 4.22 14.86 16.34
C ILE A 42 5.58 15.57 16.21
N PRO A 43 6.04 16.27 17.26
CA PRO A 43 7.40 16.80 17.32
C PRO A 43 8.44 15.71 17.04
N SER A 44 9.57 16.11 16.43
CA SER A 44 10.65 15.18 16.05
C SER A 44 11.28 14.50 17.25
N GLU A 45 11.44 15.21 18.36
CA GLU A 45 12.02 14.72 19.61
C GLU A 45 11.20 13.55 20.16
N ILE A 46 9.88 13.74 20.31
CA ILE A 46 8.96 12.69 20.75
C ILE A 46 8.99 11.48 19.82
N ARG A 47 9.04 11.71 18.50
CA ARG A 47 9.13 10.61 17.52
C ARG A 47 10.40 9.78 17.69
N ILE A 48 11.52 10.41 18.01
CA ILE A 48 12.81 9.73 18.23
C ILE A 48 12.72 8.90 19.51
N ASP A 49 12.27 9.50 20.62
CA ASP A 49 12.15 8.82 21.90
C ASP A 49 11.22 7.62 21.82
N PHE A 50 10.07 7.79 21.15
CA PHE A 50 9.10 6.74 20.93
C PHE A 50 9.69 5.56 20.16
N LYS A 51 10.47 5.82 19.10
CA LYS A 51 11.14 4.77 18.33
C LYS A 51 12.26 4.09 19.13
N SER A 52 13.03 4.85 19.89
CA SER A 52 14.09 4.32 20.74
C SER A 52 13.50 3.38 21.80
N HIS A 53 12.39 3.78 22.42
CA HIS A 53 11.67 2.94 23.38
C HIS A 53 11.16 1.65 22.72
N ALA A 54 10.53 1.73 21.54
CA ALA A 54 10.08 0.54 20.82
C ALA A 54 11.26 -0.43 20.55
N LEU A 55 12.41 0.10 20.14
CA LEU A 55 13.61 -0.69 19.87
C LEU A 55 14.16 -1.39 21.12
N ILE A 56 14.27 -0.68 22.25
CA ILE A 56 14.75 -1.23 23.53
C ILE A 56 13.90 -2.43 23.97
N HIS A 57 12.60 -2.37 23.72
CA HIS A 57 11.65 -3.40 24.10
C HIS A 57 11.41 -4.47 23.01
N ASN A 58 12.15 -4.44 21.90
CA ASN A 58 11.95 -5.34 20.75
C ASN A 58 10.51 -5.31 20.19
N MET A 59 9.90 -4.12 20.15
CA MET A 59 8.54 -3.93 19.64
C MET A 59 8.55 -3.08 18.37
N ASP A 60 7.54 -3.24 17.51
CA ASP A 60 7.28 -2.26 16.46
C ASP A 60 6.67 -0.98 17.07
N ALA A 61 6.88 0.16 16.38
CA ALA A 61 6.27 1.42 16.78
C ALA A 61 4.74 1.34 16.81
N SER A 62 4.13 0.55 15.93
CA SER A 62 2.68 0.34 15.91
C SER A 62 2.19 -0.40 17.15
N ASP A 63 2.95 -1.38 17.62
CA ASP A 63 2.59 -2.17 18.80
C ASP A 63 2.74 -1.34 20.08
N LEU A 64 3.82 -0.56 20.19
CA LEU A 64 4.00 0.41 21.27
C LEU A 64 2.85 1.43 21.31
N PHE A 65 2.38 1.88 20.14
CA PHE A 65 1.25 2.81 20.06
C PHE A 65 -0.03 2.23 20.65
N GLN A 66 -0.33 0.96 20.37
CA GLN A 66 -1.49 0.28 20.95
C GLN A 66 -1.41 0.20 22.47
N VAL A 67 -0.23 -0.11 23.01
CA VAL A 67 0.01 -0.16 24.47
C VAL A 67 -0.26 1.20 25.11
N VAL A 68 0.33 2.26 24.57
CA VAL A 68 0.16 3.63 25.09
C VAL A 68 -1.30 4.08 24.99
N TRP A 69 -1.98 3.76 23.88
CA TRP A 69 -3.39 4.10 23.68
C TRP A 69 -4.31 3.39 24.68
N ASN A 70 -4.10 2.10 24.90
CA ASN A 70 -4.88 1.33 25.86
C ASN A 70 -4.67 1.85 27.29
N TYR A 71 -3.42 2.12 27.67
CA TYR A 71 -3.11 2.72 28.97
C TYR A 71 -3.83 4.07 29.16
N TYR A 72 -3.77 4.95 28.16
CA TYR A 72 -4.46 6.23 28.21
C TYR A 72 -5.97 6.07 28.37
N ARG A 73 -6.58 5.17 27.57
CA ARG A 73 -8.02 4.83 27.63
C ARG A 73 -8.44 4.31 29.00
N GLU A 74 -7.64 3.47 29.65
CA GLU A 74 -7.95 2.89 30.96
C GLU A 74 -7.87 3.92 32.10
N HIS A 75 -7.02 4.94 31.98
CA HIS A 75 -6.77 5.90 33.05
C HIS A 75 -7.52 7.23 32.89
N HIS A 76 -7.97 7.56 31.67
CA HIS A 76 -8.58 8.86 31.35
C HIS A 76 -9.91 8.74 30.57
N GLY A 77 -10.38 7.52 30.26
CA GLY A 77 -11.65 7.25 29.58
C GLY A 77 -12.71 6.72 30.53
#